data_AF-A0A7U9SNP2-F1
#
_entry.id   AF-A0A7U9SNP2-F1
#
_cell.length_a   1.000
_cell.length_b   1.000
_cell.length_c   1.000
_cell.angle_alpha   90.00
_cell.angle_beta   90.00
_cell.angle_gamma   90.00
#
_symmetry.space_group_name_H-M   'P 1'
#
loop_
_entity.id
_entity.type
_entity.pdbx_description
1 polymer ?
#
loop_
_entity_poly.entity_id
_entity_poly.type
_entity_poly.pdbx_seq_one_letter_code
_entity_poly.pdbx_strand_id
1 'polypeptide(L)'
;MLRKSPLDIAGVEIQDSFFEFINGKLTNINIRLNDAAGYDAVNAEMARLYGEPVTEELNNGVTMNSWEFQAEYPVKAALMGYPGEEEGKSASGSFQVSYIWFGAEE
;
A
#
# COMPACT_ATOMS: atom_id res chain seq x y z
N MET A 1 26.22 6.52 -2.58
CA MET A 1 25.98 5.09 -2.26
C MET A 1 24.52 4.98 -1.83
N LEU A 2 23.64 4.46 -2.69
CA LEU A 2 22.27 4.13 -2.31
C LEU A 2 22.33 2.86 -1.45
N ARG A 3 22.11 2.98 -0.13
CA ARG A 3 21.89 1.82 0.73
C ARG A 3 20.50 1.28 0.41
N LYS A 4 20.44 0.16 -0.31
CA LYS A 4 19.25 -0.70 -0.33
C LYS A 4 19.20 -1.42 1.02
N SER A 5 18.55 -0.82 2.01
CA SER A 5 18.05 -1.61 3.14
C SER A 5 16.73 -2.21 2.67
N PRO A 6 16.54 -3.54 2.70
CA PRO A 6 15.22 -4.11 2.47
C PRO A 6 14.28 -3.49 3.52
N LEU A 7 13.25 -2.80 3.03
CA LEU A 7 12.14 -2.40 3.88
C LEU A 7 11.36 -3.71 4.14
N ASP A 8 11.15 -4.07 5.40
CA ASP A 8 10.31 -5.21 5.78
C ASP A 8 8.94 -4.65 6.18
N ILE A 9 7.88 -5.11 5.50
CA ILE A 9 6.50 -4.86 5.92
C ILE A 9 5.84 -6.20 6.14
N ALA A 10 5.40 -6.46 7.37
CA ALA A 10 4.71 -7.70 7.74
C ALA A 10 5.50 -8.99 7.39
N GLY A 11 6.84 -8.95 7.44
CA GLY A 11 7.70 -10.08 7.05
C GLY A 11 7.86 -10.25 5.54
N VAL A 12 7.34 -9.31 4.74
CA VAL A 12 7.49 -9.28 3.27
C VAL A 12 8.71 -8.42 2.92
N GLU A 13 9.68 -9.04 2.27
CA GLU A 13 10.86 -8.33 1.75
C GLU A 13 10.47 -7.46 0.56
N ILE A 14 10.69 -6.15 0.69
CA ILE A 14 10.35 -5.19 -0.37
C ILE A 14 11.50 -5.10 -1.36
N GLN A 15 11.26 -5.65 -2.55
CA GLN A 15 12.24 -5.67 -3.64
C GLN A 15 12.23 -4.39 -4.46
N ASP A 16 11.04 -3.80 -4.68
CA ASP A 16 10.84 -2.55 -5.40
C ASP A 16 9.87 -1.64 -4.66
N SER A 17 10.33 -0.42 -4.36
CA SER A 17 9.56 0.64 -3.72
C SER A 17 9.85 1.98 -4.36
N PHE A 18 8.80 2.79 -4.53
CA PHE A 18 8.88 4.16 -4.99
C PHE A 18 8.48 5.11 -3.85
N PHE A 19 9.29 6.14 -3.63
CA PHE A 19 9.05 7.19 -2.64
C PHE A 19 8.98 8.53 -3.35
N GLU A 20 7.86 9.22 -3.21
CA GLU A 20 7.67 10.57 -3.75
C GLU A 20 7.82 11.61 -2.65
N PHE A 21 8.58 12.67 -2.92
CA PHE A 21 8.71 13.81 -2.04
C PHE A 21 8.28 15.07 -2.76
N ILE A 22 7.38 15.86 -2.17
CA ILE A 22 6.96 17.18 -2.65
C ILE A 22 7.36 18.19 -1.57
N ASN A 23 8.08 19.25 -1.97
CA ASN A 23 8.58 20.30 -1.07
C ASN A 23 9.35 19.74 0.15
N GLY A 24 10.14 18.69 -0.07
CA GLY A 24 10.95 18.04 0.98
C GLY A 24 10.16 17.14 1.94
N LYS A 25 8.86 16.95 1.73
CA LYS A 25 7.99 16.07 2.55
C LYS A 25 7.63 14.81 1.77
N LEU A 26 7.68 13.64 2.42
CA LEU A 26 7.26 12.36 1.81
C LEU A 26 5.74 12.39 1.57
N THR A 27 5.32 12.22 0.32
CA THR A 27 3.92 12.30 -0.10
C THR A 27 3.33 10.95 -0.49
N ASN A 28 4.15 10.05 -1.01
CA ASN A 28 3.68 8.77 -1.50
C ASN A 28 4.73 7.67 -1.29
N ILE A 29 4.29 6.53 -0.78
CA ILE A 29 5.05 5.28 -0.77
C ILE A 29 4.28 4.31 -1.63
N ASN A 30 4.89 3.73 -2.67
CA ASN A 30 4.34 2.61 -3.41
C ASN A 30 5.27 1.41 -3.33
N ILE A 31 4.72 0.25 -3.02
CA ILE A 31 5.45 -0.99 -2.79
C ILE A 31 4.79 -2.08 -3.62
N ARG A 32 5.60 -2.81 -4.39
CA ARG A 32 5.13 -3.97 -5.14
C ARG A 32 5.18 -5.23 -4.29
N LEU A 33 4.09 -6.00 -4.29
CA LEU A 33 3.97 -7.31 -3.64
C LEU A 33 3.92 -8.35 -4.75
N ASN A 34 4.96 -9.18 -4.86
CA ASN A 34 5.18 -10.00 -6.05
C ASN A 34 4.28 -11.25 -6.12
N ASP A 35 3.68 -11.64 -5.01
CA ASP A 35 2.86 -12.84 -4.92
C ASP A 35 1.63 -12.66 -4.00
N ALA A 36 0.77 -13.68 -4.00
CA ALA A 36 -0.44 -13.75 -3.18
C ALA A 36 -0.10 -13.70 -1.68
N ALA A 37 0.97 -14.38 -1.27
CA ALA A 37 1.37 -14.46 0.13
C ALA A 37 1.77 -13.09 0.69
N GLY A 38 2.50 -12.29 -0.09
CA GLY A 38 2.86 -10.93 0.27
C GLY A 38 1.65 -10.01 0.35
N TYR A 39 0.71 -10.12 -0.60
CA TYR A 39 -0.57 -9.41 -0.53
C TYR A 39 -1.35 -9.78 0.74
N ASP A 40 -1.53 -11.07 1.01
CA ASP A 40 -2.31 -11.56 2.16
C ASP A 40 -1.67 -11.15 3.50
N ALA A 41 -0.34 -11.22 3.59
CA ALA A 41 0.40 -10.81 4.80
C ALA A 41 0.19 -9.31 5.09
N VAL A 42 0.34 -8.45 4.08
CA VAL A 42 0.11 -7.00 4.24
C VAL A 42 -1.35 -6.71 4.56
N ASN A 43 -2.30 -7.37 3.88
CA ASN A 43 -3.73 -7.20 4.14
C ASN A 43 -4.09 -7.56 5.58
N ALA A 44 -3.63 -8.73 6.05
CA ALA A 44 -3.87 -9.22 7.40
C ALA A 44 -3.25 -8.30 8.48
N GLU A 45 -2.03 -7.83 8.26
CA GLU A 45 -1.36 -6.95 9.21
C GLU A 45 -2.02 -5.57 9.28
N MET A 46 -2.41 -5.01 8.14
CA MET A 46 -3.15 -3.74 8.09
C MET A 46 -4.51 -3.87 8.79
N ALA A 47 -5.24 -4.97 8.56
CA ALA A 47 -6.50 -5.24 9.25
C ALA A 47 -6.30 -5.39 10.77
N ARG A 48 -5.23 -6.06 11.20
CA ARG A 48 -4.89 -6.24 12.61
C ARG A 48 -4.56 -4.92 13.31
N LEU A 49 -3.83 -4.04 12.64
CA LEU A 49 -3.36 -2.77 13.21
C LEU A 49 -4.41 -1.66 13.16
N TYR A 50 -5.21 -1.63 12.10
CA TYR A 50 -6.05 -0.48 11.77
C TYR A 50 -7.54 -0.82 11.58
N GLY A 51 -7.92 -2.07 11.75
CA GLY A 51 -9.29 -2.56 11.53
C GLY A 51 -9.56 -2.92 10.07
N GLU A 52 -10.75 -3.43 9.81
CA GLU A 52 -11.15 -3.89 8.47
C GLU A 52 -11.12 -2.75 7.43
N PRO A 53 -10.62 -3.01 6.21
CA PRO A 53 -10.61 -2.01 5.14
C PRO A 53 -12.01 -1.72 4.60
N VAL A 54 -12.11 -0.61 3.87
CA VAL A 54 -13.16 -0.45 2.85
C VAL A 54 -12.67 -1.15 1.59
N THR A 55 -13.40 -2.18 1.16
CA THR A 55 -13.08 -2.97 -0.05
C THR A 55 -13.96 -2.54 -1.23
N GLU A 56 -13.30 -2.27 -2.35
CA GLU A 56 -13.92 -1.97 -3.63
C GLU A 56 -13.41 -2.92 -4.71
N GLU A 57 -14.32 -3.46 -5.53
CA GLU A 57 -13.96 -4.16 -6.76
C GLU A 57 -13.86 -3.15 -7.90
N LEU A 58 -12.70 -3.15 -8.56
CA LEU A 58 -12.42 -2.33 -9.73
C LEU A 58 -12.54 -3.17 -11.00
N ASN A 59 -12.46 -2.49 -12.15
CA ASN A 59 -12.48 -3.14 -13.45
C ASN A 59 -11.41 -4.24 -13.56
N ASN A 60 -11.73 -5.29 -14.30
CA ASN A 60 -10.86 -6.44 -14.56
C ASN A 60 -10.53 -7.30 -13.32
N GLY A 61 -11.38 -7.32 -12.28
CA GLY A 61 -11.21 -8.19 -11.12
C GLY A 61 -10.11 -7.75 -10.15
N VAL A 62 -9.68 -6.49 -10.24
CA VAL A 62 -8.74 -5.89 -9.30
C VAL A 62 -9.51 -5.50 -8.03
N THR A 63 -9.00 -5.86 -6.86
CA THR A 63 -9.58 -5.44 -5.58
C THR A 63 -8.78 -4.29 -4.99
N MET A 64 -9.45 -3.31 -4.38
CA MET A 64 -8.81 -2.25 -3.63
C MET A 64 -9.31 -2.28 -2.20
N ASN A 65 -8.40 -2.54 -1.26
CA ASN A 65 -8.64 -2.40 0.17
C ASN A 65 -8.05 -1.08 0.64
N SER A 66 -8.84 -0.24 1.29
CA SER A 66 -8.39 1.09 1.72
C SER A 66 -8.63 1.36 3.20
N TRP A 67 -7.69 2.10 3.78
CA TRP A 67 -7.74 2.59 5.16
C TRP A 67 -7.48 4.09 5.16
N GLU A 68 -8.20 4.81 6.01
CA GLU A 68 -8.01 6.25 6.20
C GLU A 68 -7.68 6.51 7.68
N PHE A 69 -6.60 7.24 7.91
CA PHE A 69 -6.09 7.51 9.24
C PHE A 69 -6.14 9.01 9.54
N GLN A 70 -6.55 9.33 10.77
CA GLN A 70 -6.46 10.68 11.31
C GLN A 70 -5.06 10.86 11.91
N ALA A 71 -4.14 11.43 11.13
CA ALA A 71 -2.86 11.94 11.63
C ALA A 71 -2.88 13.48 11.52
N GLU A 72 -1.74 14.14 11.76
CA GLU A 72 -1.59 15.59 11.53
C GLU A 72 -2.04 16.02 10.12
N TYR A 73 -1.94 15.09 9.15
CA TYR A 73 -2.52 15.19 7.82
C TYR A 73 -3.33 13.92 7.50
N PRO A 74 -4.39 13.99 6.67
CA PRO A 74 -5.09 12.80 6.21
C PRO A 74 -4.13 11.86 5.49
N VAL A 75 -4.02 10.63 5.99
CA VAL A 75 -3.23 9.57 5.36
C VAL A 75 -4.19 8.52 4.85
N LYS A 76 -4.04 8.14 3.58
CA LYS A 76 -4.78 7.04 2.97
C LYS A 76 -3.81 5.93 2.60
N ALA A 77 -4.06 4.73 3.11
CA ALA A 77 -3.42 3.53 2.61
C ALA A 77 -4.36 2.80 1.65
N ALA A 78 -3.82 2.29 0.55
CA ALA A 78 -4.53 1.45 -0.40
C ALA A 78 -3.69 0.21 -0.69
N LEU A 79 -4.31 -0.96 -0.61
CA LEU A 79 -3.74 -2.23 -1.01
C LEU A 79 -4.53 -2.72 -2.24
N MET A 80 -3.85 -2.79 -3.36
CA MET A 80 -4.39 -3.29 -4.62
C MET A 80 -4.07 -4.77 -4.75
N GLY A 81 -5.08 -5.59 -4.98
CA GLY A 81 -4.96 -7.01 -5.31
C GLY A 81 -5.18 -7.21 -6.81
N TYR A 82 -4.21 -7.83 -7.49
CA TYR A 82 -4.30 -8.14 -8.91
C TYR A 82 -4.71 -9.61 -9.10
N PRO A 83 -5.74 -9.89 -9.92
CA PRO A 83 -6.28 -11.24 -10.04
C PRO A 83 -5.27 -12.22 -10.63
N GLY A 84 -5.31 -13.45 -10.13
CA GLY A 84 -4.57 -14.58 -10.68
C GLY A 84 -5.37 -15.44 -11.65
N GLU A 85 -4.84 -16.63 -11.95
CA GLU A 85 -5.57 -17.66 -12.69
C GLU A 85 -6.72 -18.28 -11.85
N GLU A 86 -6.65 -18.18 -10.52
CA GLU A 86 -7.70 -18.65 -9.61
C GLU A 86 -8.69 -17.52 -9.30
N GLU A 87 -9.97 -17.77 -9.57
CA GLU A 87 -11.05 -16.81 -9.35
C GLU A 87 -11.18 -16.44 -7.86
N GLY A 88 -11.31 -15.15 -7.57
CA GLY A 88 -11.46 -14.63 -6.21
C GLY A 88 -10.16 -14.56 -5.39
N LYS A 89 -9.00 -14.88 -5.97
CA LYS A 89 -7.69 -14.73 -5.32
C LYS A 89 -6.79 -13.74 -6.04
N SER A 90 -6.09 -12.92 -5.26
CA SER A 90 -5.03 -12.05 -5.77
C SER A 90 -3.78 -12.88 -6.00
N ALA A 91 -3.19 -12.80 -7.20
CA ALA A 91 -1.89 -13.41 -7.49
C ALA A 91 -0.71 -12.52 -7.08
N SER A 92 -0.93 -11.21 -6.97
CA SER A 92 0.07 -10.21 -6.58
C SER A 92 -0.66 -8.94 -6.12
N GLY A 93 0.09 -7.93 -5.69
CA GLY A 93 -0.51 -6.66 -5.32
C GLY A 93 0.43 -5.48 -5.30
N SER A 94 -0.11 -4.34 -4.88
CA SER A 94 0.69 -3.17 -4.53
C SER A 94 0.13 -2.49 -3.31
N PHE A 95 1.00 -2.09 -2.38
CA PHE A 95 0.63 -1.28 -1.24
C PHE A 95 1.05 0.17 -1.46
N GLN A 96 0.12 1.09 -1.27
CA GLN A 96 0.32 2.51 -1.41
C GLN A 96 -0.04 3.24 -0.12
N VAL A 97 0.79 4.18 0.32
CA VAL A 97 0.45 5.12 1.39
C VAL A 97 0.61 6.54 0.84
N SER A 98 -0.48 7.29 0.83
CA SER A 98 -0.53 8.67 0.35
C SER A 98 -0.81 9.61 1.51
N TYR A 99 -0.01 10.67 1.62
CA TYR A 99 -0.24 11.77 2.55
C TYR A 99 -0.93 12.90 1.77
N ILE A 100 -2.17 13.24 2.13
CA ILE A 100 -2.89 14.32 1.48
C ILE A 100 -2.52 15.63 2.17
N TRP A 101 -1.57 16.36 1.59
CA TRP A 101 -1.15 17.68 2.10
C TRP A 101 -2.03 18.78 1.49
N PHE A 102 -2.75 19.51 2.34
CA PHE A 102 -3.59 20.66 1.95
C PHE A 102 -2.98 22.03 2.35
N GLY A 103 -1.67 22.08 2.63
CA GLY A 103 -0.99 23.29 3.10
C GLY A 103 -0.36 24.11 1.97
N ALA A 104 -0.33 25.44 2.11
CA ALA A 104 0.27 26.36 1.14
C ALA A 104 1.80 26.37 1.24
N GLU A 105 2.47 26.70 0.14
CA GLU A 105 3.87 27.15 0.16
C GLU A 105 3.99 28.32 1.17
N GLU A 106 4.86 28.19 2.17
CA GLU A 106 5.40 29.33 2.93
C GLU A 106 6.64 29.89 2.22
#